data_AF-A0A9X4LWC4-F1
#
_entry.id   AF-A0A9X4LWC4-F1
#
_cell.length_a   1.000
_cell.length_b   1.000
_cell.length_c   1.000
_cell.angle_alpha   90.00
_cell.angle_beta   90.00
_cell.angle_gamma   90.00
#
_symmetry.space_group_name_H-M   'P 1'
#
loop_
_entity.id
_entity.type
_entity.pdbx_description
1 polymer ?
#
loop_
_entity_poly.entity_id
_entity_poly.type
_entity_poly.pdbx_seq_one_letter_code
_entity_poly.pdbx_strand_id
1 'polypeptide(L)'
;MANPDRGHGPKSVQLIELLRYFPTEVESDLSHYHPTIDILDWYRGKVSARQVLVRLKHLPDRSELKKAMRDGDWSQDEHVMAAIFNDLRMLRADYGSVHSDGRSPAPTLLRSPAAMKEELAQEQFHADLHDAMVAQATGKYQPPKRNSAYVTTDSLGMGGDVHA
;
A
#
# COMPACT_ATOMS: atom_id res chain seq x y z
N MET A 1 9.76 0.11 -6.88
CA MET A 1 9.53 1.28 -6.01
C MET A 1 10.07 2.53 -6.70
N ALA A 2 9.20 3.37 -7.26
CA ALA A 2 9.61 4.59 -7.93
C ALA A 2 10.00 5.65 -6.88
N ASN A 3 11.22 6.18 -6.99
CA ASN A 3 11.75 7.24 -6.15
C ASN A 3 11.09 8.58 -6.55
N PRO A 4 10.24 9.21 -5.74
CA PRO A 4 9.46 10.39 -6.14
C PRO A 4 10.27 11.69 -6.23
N ASP A 5 11.57 11.68 -5.90
CA ASP A 5 12.34 12.93 -5.73
C ASP A 5 12.94 13.52 -7.03
N ARG A 6 12.44 13.14 -8.21
CA ARG A 6 12.92 13.69 -9.51
C ARG A 6 11.84 14.19 -10.47
N GLY A 7 10.71 14.65 -9.94
CA GLY A 7 9.74 15.46 -10.70
C GLY A 7 9.90 16.95 -10.41
N HIS A 8 10.64 17.70 -11.25
CA HIS A 8 10.77 19.16 -11.18
C HIS A 8 9.49 19.88 -11.68
N GLY A 9 8.33 19.54 -11.10
CA GLY A 9 7.10 20.33 -11.26
C GLY A 9 7.05 21.51 -10.28
N PRO A 10 6.20 22.52 -10.55
CA PRO A 10 5.95 23.61 -9.60
C PRO A 10 5.53 23.04 -8.25
N LYS A 11 6.00 23.63 -7.14
CA LYS A 11 5.66 23.16 -5.78
C LYS A 11 4.17 23.20 -5.47
N SER A 12 3.41 24.08 -6.12
CA SER A 12 1.95 24.08 -6.06
C SER A 12 1.34 22.80 -6.64
N VAL A 13 1.85 22.32 -7.79
CA VAL A 13 1.36 21.08 -8.43
C VAL A 13 1.62 19.88 -7.53
N GLN A 14 2.82 19.78 -6.94
CA GLN A 14 3.16 18.71 -6.01
C GLN A 14 2.22 18.67 -4.80
N LEU A 15 1.89 19.84 -4.24
CA LEU A 15 0.96 19.92 -3.11
C LEU A 15 -0.47 19.55 -3.53
N ILE A 16 -0.92 19.96 -4.72
CA ILE A 16 -2.24 19.59 -5.26
C ILE A 16 -2.34 18.08 -5.48
N GLU A 17 -1.30 17.45 -6.04
CA GLU A 17 -1.26 15.99 -6.20
C GLU A 17 -1.35 15.29 -4.86
N LEU A 18 -0.59 15.73 -3.87
CA LEU A 18 -0.62 15.15 -2.53
C LEU A 18 -2.00 15.27 -1.88
N LEU A 19 -2.64 16.44 -1.98
CA LEU A 19 -4.01 16.67 -1.49
C LEU A 19 -5.07 15.88 -2.26
N ARG A 20 -4.83 15.54 -3.53
CA ARG A 20 -5.73 14.70 -4.31
C ARG A 20 -5.76 13.26 -3.79
N TYR A 21 -4.62 12.74 -3.32
CA TYR A 21 -4.52 11.37 -2.83
C TYR A 21 -4.79 11.26 -1.32
N PHE A 22 -4.37 12.25 -0.54
CA PHE A 22 -4.41 12.19 0.94
C PHE A 22 -4.93 13.50 1.56
N PRO A 23 -6.15 13.96 1.24
CA PRO A 23 -6.66 15.25 1.74
C PRO A 23 -6.82 15.24 3.26
N THR A 24 -7.43 14.19 3.80
CA THR A 24 -7.79 14.06 5.22
C THR A 24 -6.59 13.90 6.12
N GLU A 25 -5.60 13.14 5.68
CA GLU A 25 -4.38 12.85 6.41
C GLU A 25 -3.49 14.08 6.49
N VAL A 26 -3.41 14.85 5.40
CA VAL A 26 -2.68 16.11 5.37
C VAL A 26 -3.31 17.13 6.31
N GLU A 27 -4.64 17.29 6.27
CA GLU A 27 -5.35 18.19 7.19
C GLU A 27 -5.18 17.76 8.66
N SER A 28 -5.31 16.46 8.93
CA SER A 28 -5.07 15.90 10.26
C SER A 28 -3.64 16.17 10.76
N ASP A 29 -2.62 15.84 9.96
CA ASP A 29 -1.23 16.03 10.36
C ASP A 29 -0.85 17.52 10.50
N LEU A 30 -1.37 18.40 9.63
CA LEU A 30 -1.15 19.84 9.77
C LEU A 30 -1.79 20.37 11.06
N SER A 31 -3.04 20.00 11.35
CA SER A 31 -3.73 20.43 12.57
C SER A 31 -3.04 19.93 13.84
N HIS A 32 -2.47 18.71 13.81
CA HIS A 32 -1.85 18.08 14.97
C HIS A 32 -0.42 18.58 15.22
N TYR A 33 0.43 18.59 14.19
CA TYR A 33 1.86 18.91 14.33
C TYR A 33 2.20 20.37 14.06
N HIS A 34 1.34 21.09 13.33
CA HIS A 34 1.57 22.46 12.88
C HIS A 34 0.32 23.35 13.03
N PRO A 35 -0.19 23.56 14.26
CA PRO A 35 -1.46 24.24 14.51
C PRO A 35 -1.51 25.70 14.05
N THR A 36 -0.37 26.30 13.70
CA THR A 36 -0.27 27.67 13.21
C THR A 36 -0.53 27.81 11.71
N ILE A 37 -0.64 26.70 10.97
CA ILE A 37 -0.81 26.70 9.52
C ILE A 37 -1.96 25.79 9.13
N ASP A 38 -2.88 26.35 8.35
CA ASP A 38 -3.98 25.63 7.73
C ASP A 38 -3.73 25.50 6.21
N ILE A 39 -4.29 24.46 5.59
CA ILE A 39 -4.38 24.32 4.14
C ILE A 39 -5.09 25.53 3.51
N LEU A 40 -6.07 26.11 4.23
CA LEU A 40 -6.77 27.32 3.79
C LEU A 40 -5.86 28.54 3.72
N ASP A 41 -4.83 28.62 4.56
CA ASP A 41 -3.87 29.73 4.51
C ASP A 41 -2.96 29.64 3.29
N TRP A 42 -2.69 28.43 2.78
CA TRP A 42 -2.07 28.25 1.47
C TRP A 42 -3.01 28.66 0.33
N TYR A 43 -4.28 28.22 0.37
CA TYR A 43 -5.28 28.59 -0.65
C TYR A 43 -5.50 30.12 -0.74
N ARG A 44 -5.41 30.82 0.40
CA ARG A 44 -5.49 32.29 0.49
C ARG A 44 -4.18 33.01 0.15
N GLY A 45 -3.10 32.28 -0.14
CA GLY A 45 -1.79 32.84 -0.49
C GLY A 45 -0.99 33.40 0.68
N LYS A 46 -1.38 33.15 1.94
CA LYS A 46 -0.63 33.58 3.13
C LYS A 46 0.61 32.71 3.37
N VAL A 47 0.55 31.44 2.97
CA VAL A 47 1.64 30.47 3.09
C VAL A 47 1.99 29.95 1.70
N SER A 48 3.28 29.80 1.42
CA SER A 48 3.73 29.24 0.13
C SER A 48 3.57 27.72 0.09
N ALA A 49 3.29 27.15 -1.09
CA ALA A 49 3.24 25.69 -1.27
C ALA A 49 4.54 25.00 -0.80
N ARG A 50 5.69 25.65 -0.99
CA ARG A 50 6.99 25.16 -0.51
C ARG A 50 7.02 25.03 1.02
N GLN A 51 6.50 26.01 1.76
CA GLN A 51 6.48 25.97 3.22
C GLN A 51 5.61 24.85 3.77
N VAL A 52 4.48 24.55 3.11
CA VAL A 52 3.63 23.42 3.46
C VAL A 52 4.37 22.11 3.17
N LEU A 53 4.91 21.94 1.96
CA LEU A 53 5.63 20.72 1.58
C LEU A 53 6.85 20.42 2.45
N VAL A 54 7.61 21.43 2.88
CA VAL A 54 8.74 21.23 3.79
C VAL A 54 8.27 20.65 5.13
N ARG A 55 7.14 21.11 5.66
CA ARG A 55 6.57 20.60 6.90
C ARG A 55 6.11 19.16 6.76
N LEU A 56 5.36 18.87 5.69
CA LEU A 56 4.90 17.52 5.39
C LEU A 56 6.07 16.54 5.20
N LYS A 57 7.16 16.99 4.55
CA LYS A 57 8.38 16.18 4.36
C LYS A 57 9.04 15.79 5.68
N HIS A 58 8.98 16.65 6.69
CA HIS A 58 9.64 16.45 7.99
C HIS A 58 8.68 15.98 9.09
N LEU A 59 7.50 15.47 8.74
CA LEU A 59 6.59 14.86 9.71
C LEU A 59 7.23 13.63 10.39
N PRO A 60 6.88 13.35 11.66
CA PRO A 60 7.29 12.11 12.34
C PRO A 60 6.82 10.87 11.57
N ASP A 61 7.54 9.75 11.65
CA ASP A 61 7.19 8.56 10.85
C ASP A 61 5.82 7.96 11.18
N ARG A 62 5.35 8.20 12.41
CA ARG A 62 4.03 7.83 12.91
C ARG A 62 2.88 8.73 12.47
N SER A 63 3.12 9.74 11.62
CA SER A 63 2.07 10.64 11.15
C SER A 63 1.07 9.91 10.25
N GLU A 64 -0.18 10.40 10.20
CA GLU A 64 -1.24 9.73 9.44
C GLU A 64 -0.94 9.75 7.93
N LEU A 65 -0.34 10.84 7.42
CA LEU A 65 0.10 10.92 6.02
C LEU A 65 1.13 9.83 5.71
N LYS A 66 2.17 9.70 6.55
CA LYS A 66 3.23 8.70 6.31
C LYS A 66 2.70 7.27 6.42
N LYS A 67 1.75 7.04 7.33
CA LYS A 67 1.05 5.76 7.46
C LYS A 67 0.19 5.46 6.24
N ALA A 68 -0.57 6.43 5.74
CA ALA A 68 -1.37 6.27 4.53
C ALA A 68 -0.51 6.04 3.28
N MET A 69 0.64 6.70 3.17
CA MET A 69 1.63 6.44 2.11
C MET A 69 2.23 5.02 2.16
N ARG A 70 2.09 4.32 3.28
CA ARG A 70 2.44 2.89 3.44
C ARG A 70 1.20 1.99 3.35
N ASP A 71 0.10 2.46 2.78
CA ASP A 71 -1.18 1.72 2.72
C ASP A 71 -1.68 1.24 4.09
N GLY A 72 -1.38 2.01 5.15
CA GLY A 72 -1.71 1.69 6.53
C GLY A 72 -0.76 0.70 7.20
N ASP A 73 0.35 0.35 6.57
CA ASP A 73 1.35 -0.58 7.11
C ASP A 73 2.27 0.06 8.16
N TRP A 74 2.96 -0.81 8.87
CA TRP A 74 3.91 -0.47 9.91
C TRP A 74 5.07 0.39 9.39
N SER A 75 5.58 1.21 10.30
CA SER A 75 6.89 1.85 10.15
C SER A 75 8.01 0.82 10.16
N GLN A 76 9.19 1.23 9.69
CA GLN A 76 10.38 0.36 9.70
C GLN A 76 10.73 -0.10 11.13
N ASP A 77 10.63 0.80 12.11
CA ASP A 77 10.90 0.48 13.51
C ASP A 77 9.91 -0.55 14.06
N GLU A 78 8.62 -0.43 13.71
CA GLU A 78 7.61 -1.42 14.09
C GLU A 78 7.88 -2.79 13.48
N HIS A 79 8.34 -2.86 12.22
CA HIS A 79 8.78 -4.12 11.62
C HIS A 79 9.96 -4.75 12.35
N VAL A 80 10.97 -3.97 12.69
CA VAL A 80 12.15 -4.46 13.43
C VAL A 80 11.74 -4.97 14.81
N MET A 81 10.89 -4.22 15.52
CA MET A 81 10.39 -4.64 16.83
C MET A 81 9.56 -5.91 16.73
N ALA A 82 8.70 -6.03 15.73
CA ALA A 82 7.91 -7.24 15.50
C ALA A 82 8.79 -8.45 15.19
N ALA A 83 9.86 -8.29 14.41
CA ALA A 83 10.82 -9.35 14.14
C ALA A 83 11.51 -9.84 15.43
N ILE A 84 11.99 -8.92 16.28
CA ILE A 84 12.60 -9.25 17.57
C ILE A 84 11.60 -10.01 18.48
N PHE A 85 10.35 -9.56 18.54
CA PHE A 85 9.32 -10.23 19.32
C PHE A 85 8.97 -11.62 18.76
N ASN A 86 8.98 -11.77 17.44
CA ASN A 86 8.73 -13.05 16.79
C ASN A 86 9.86 -14.05 17.10
N ASP A 87 11.12 -13.62 17.00
CA ASP A 87 12.28 -14.44 17.37
C ASP A 87 12.20 -14.88 18.84
N LEU A 88 11.85 -13.97 19.75
CA LEU A 88 11.68 -14.30 21.16
C LEU A 88 10.54 -15.31 21.40
N ARG A 89 9.42 -15.19 20.67
CA ARG A 89 8.30 -16.13 20.75
C ARG A 89 8.68 -17.51 20.24
N MET A 90 9.45 -17.57 19.15
CA MET A 90 9.99 -18.83 18.62
C MET A 90 10.92 -19.49 19.62
N LEU A 91 11.91 -18.76 20.15
CA LEU A 91 12.83 -19.28 21.17
C LEU A 91 12.10 -19.83 22.41
N ARG A 92 11.03 -19.13 22.86
CA ARG A 92 10.20 -19.61 23.97
C ARG A 92 9.45 -20.89 23.61
N ALA A 93 8.92 -20.98 22.39
CA ALA A 93 8.21 -22.17 21.93
C ALA A 93 9.16 -23.37 21.84
N ASP A 94 10.36 -23.17 21.31
CA ASP A 94 11.43 -24.17 21.22
C ASP A 94 11.90 -24.63 22.59
N TYR A 95 12.09 -23.69 23.53
CA TYR A 95 12.39 -24.04 24.91
C TYR A 95 11.27 -24.89 25.51
N GLY A 96 10.01 -24.51 25.31
CA GLY A 96 8.86 -25.27 25.77
C GLY A 96 8.78 -26.66 25.14
N SER A 97 9.10 -26.81 23.85
CA SER A 97 9.01 -28.11 23.16
C SER A 97 10.05 -29.12 23.64
N VAL A 98 11.22 -28.64 24.06
CA VAL A 98 12.27 -29.47 24.68
C VAL A 98 11.92 -29.88 26.12
N HIS A 99 11.25 -29.00 26.87
CA HIS A 99 11.05 -29.17 28.32
C HIS A 99 9.63 -29.56 28.74
N SER A 100 8.68 -29.57 27.81
CA SER A 100 7.34 -30.13 28.00
C SER A 100 7.16 -31.24 26.97
N ASP A 101 6.63 -32.40 27.36
CA ASP A 101 6.48 -33.64 26.56
C ASP A 101 5.82 -33.45 25.17
N GLY A 102 6.47 -32.73 24.25
CA GLY A 102 5.92 -32.30 22.96
C GLY A 102 4.69 -31.37 23.03
N ARG A 103 4.34 -30.80 24.19
CA ARG A 103 3.06 -30.06 24.40
C ARG A 103 3.18 -28.54 24.35
N SER A 104 4.19 -28.02 23.66
CA SER A 104 4.33 -26.58 23.45
C SER A 104 3.51 -26.13 22.23
N PRO A 105 2.50 -25.24 22.38
CA PRO A 105 1.74 -24.75 21.24
C PRO A 105 2.64 -23.93 20.31
N ALA A 106 2.37 -23.98 19.00
CA ALA A 106 3.06 -23.16 18.02
C ALA A 106 2.89 -21.67 18.37
N PRO A 107 3.97 -20.86 18.30
CA PRO A 107 3.88 -19.46 18.67
C PRO A 107 3.06 -18.67 17.65
N THR A 108 2.14 -17.84 18.14
CA THR A 108 1.47 -16.85 17.29
C THR A 108 2.46 -15.73 16.97
N LEU A 109 2.85 -15.57 15.71
CA LEU A 109 3.73 -14.49 15.27
C LEU A 109 2.95 -13.20 15.05
N LEU A 110 3.57 -12.06 15.39
CA LEU A 110 3.10 -10.74 15.01
C LEU A 110 3.23 -10.59 13.49
N ARG A 111 2.14 -10.14 12.86
CA ARG A 111 2.04 -9.92 11.42
C ARG A 111 1.71 -8.45 11.16
N SER A 112 2.34 -7.86 10.14
CA SER A 112 2.04 -6.47 9.78
C SER A 112 0.66 -6.36 9.14
N PRO A 113 0.03 -5.18 9.16
CA PRO A 113 -1.21 -4.93 8.44
C PRO A 113 -1.15 -5.33 6.96
N ALA A 114 -0.04 -5.07 6.27
CA ALA A 114 0.12 -5.50 4.88
C ALA A 114 0.13 -7.04 4.75
N ALA A 115 0.86 -7.74 5.62
CA ALA A 115 0.89 -9.21 5.61
C ALA A 115 -0.50 -9.82 5.89
N MET A 116 -1.26 -9.23 6.81
CA MET A 116 -2.65 -9.66 7.07
C MET A 116 -3.57 -9.42 5.88
N LYS A 117 -3.43 -8.27 5.19
CA LYS A 117 -4.21 -7.98 3.98
C LYS A 117 -3.89 -8.96 2.85
N GLU A 118 -2.61 -9.33 2.69
CA GLU A 118 -2.18 -10.29 1.68
C GLU A 118 -2.73 -11.69 1.95
N GLU A 119 -2.66 -12.16 3.19
CA GLU A 119 -3.23 -13.45 3.59
C GLU A 119 -4.75 -13.51 3.33
N LEU A 120 -5.49 -12.46 3.71
CA LEU A 120 -6.93 -12.37 3.42
C LEU A 120 -7.21 -12.40 1.91
N ALA A 121 -6.38 -11.73 1.10
CA ALA A 121 -6.53 -11.75 -0.34
C ALA A 121 -6.24 -13.15 -0.94
N GLN A 122 -5.26 -13.87 -0.40
CA GLN A 122 -4.95 -15.24 -0.79
C GLN A 122 -6.09 -16.21 -0.42
N GLU A 123 -6.64 -16.07 0.78
CA GLU A 123 -7.78 -16.88 1.24
C GLU A 123 -9.02 -16.64 0.37
N GLN A 124 -9.33 -15.38 0.06
CA GLN A 124 -10.42 -15.03 -0.85
C GLN A 124 -10.20 -15.63 -2.24
N PHE A 125 -8.99 -15.51 -2.78
CA PHE A 125 -8.65 -16.09 -4.06
C PHE A 125 -8.80 -17.61 -4.08
N HIS A 126 -8.38 -18.30 -3.01
CA HIS A 126 -8.56 -19.74 -2.88
C HIS A 126 -10.04 -20.14 -2.79
N ALA A 127 -10.86 -19.37 -2.06
CA ALA A 127 -12.29 -19.60 -1.98
C ALA A 127 -12.96 -19.43 -3.35
N ASP A 128 -12.63 -18.36 -4.08
CA ASP A 128 -13.16 -18.10 -5.42
C ASP A 128 -12.80 -19.23 -6.41
N LEU A 129 -11.55 -19.72 -6.35
CA LEU A 129 -11.12 -20.86 -7.16
C LEU A 129 -11.87 -22.14 -6.80
N HIS A 130 -12.04 -22.42 -5.51
CA HIS A 130 -12.80 -23.58 -5.06
C HIS A 130 -14.25 -23.52 -5.58
N ASP A 131 -14.91 -22.38 -5.44
CA ASP A 131 -16.29 -22.20 -5.89
C ASP A 131 -16.41 -22.33 -7.41
N ALA A 132 -15.45 -21.80 -8.17
CA ALA A 132 -15.40 -21.97 -9.62
C ALA A 132 -15.24 -23.45 -10.02
N MET A 133 -14.37 -24.20 -9.33
CA MET A 133 -14.18 -25.64 -9.58
C MET A 133 -15.45 -26.44 -9.26
N VAL A 134 -16.13 -26.13 -8.15
CA VAL A 134 -17.40 -26.78 -7.78
C VAL A 134 -18.49 -26.45 -8.80
N ALA A 135 -18.58 -25.20 -9.27
CA ALA A 135 -19.51 -24.81 -10.32
C ALA A 135 -19.25 -25.58 -11.63
N GLN A 136 -17.98 -25.83 -11.97
CA GLN A 136 -17.60 -26.61 -13.14
C GLN A 136 -17.99 -28.08 -13.00
N ALA A 137 -17.71 -28.68 -11.84
CA ALA A 137 -18.06 -30.08 -11.54
C ALA A 137 -19.58 -30.33 -11.53
N THR A 138 -20.36 -29.31 -11.14
CA THR A 138 -21.83 -29.39 -11.09
C THR A 138 -22.52 -28.95 -12.39
N GLY A 139 -21.75 -28.61 -13.44
CA GLY A 139 -22.28 -28.19 -14.75
C GLY A 139 -22.94 -26.80 -14.78
N LYS A 140 -22.75 -25.99 -13.73
CA LYS A 140 -23.31 -24.62 -13.59
C LYS A 140 -22.31 -23.51 -13.88
N TYR A 141 -21.08 -23.85 -14.27
CA TYR A 141 -20.04 -22.87 -14.58
C TYR A 141 -20.37 -22.12 -15.87
N GLN A 142 -20.63 -20.82 -15.73
CA GLN A 142 -20.67 -19.90 -16.87
C GLN A 142 -19.32 -19.17 -16.90
N PRO A 143 -18.47 -19.36 -17.94
CA PRO A 143 -17.21 -18.64 -18.03
C PRO A 143 -17.46 -17.14 -18.07
N PRO A 144 -16.62 -16.32 -17.40
CA PRO A 144 -16.72 -14.87 -17.47
C PRO A 144 -16.60 -14.44 -18.93
N LYS A 145 -17.56 -13.64 -19.41
CA LYS A 145 -17.52 -13.09 -20.77
C LYS A 145 -16.29 -12.19 -20.88
N ARG A 146 -15.23 -12.70 -21.50
CA ARG A 146 -14.09 -11.87 -21.91
C ARG A 146 -14.60 -10.85 -22.93
N ASN A 147 -14.66 -9.58 -22.54
CA ASN A 147 -14.78 -8.49 -23.50
C ASN A 147 -13.44 -8.41 -24.25
N SER A 148 -13.28 -9.16 -25.34
CA SER A 148 -12.12 -9.07 -26.23
C SER A 148 -12.24 -7.80 -27.09
N ALA A 149 -12.02 -6.64 -26.51
CA ALA A 149 -11.62 -5.48 -27.29
C ALA A 149 -10.11 -5.62 -27.54
N TYR A 150 -9.74 -6.34 -28.60
CA TYR A 150 -8.39 -6.22 -29.14
C TYR A 150 -8.27 -4.78 -29.66
N VAL A 151 -7.58 -3.93 -28.91
CA VAL A 151 -7.13 -2.65 -29.43
C VAL A 151 -5.97 -2.96 -30.38
N THR A 152 -6.30 -3.17 -31.66
CA THR A 152 -5.31 -3.15 -32.73
C THR A 152 -4.70 -1.74 -32.76
N THR A 153 -3.47 -1.63 -32.28
CA THR A 153 -2.63 -0.44 -32.50
C THR A 153 -1.95 -0.57 -33.85
N ASP A 154 -2.72 -0.53 -34.94
CA ASP A 154 -2.15 -0.24 -36.26
C ASP A 154 -2.07 1.28 -36.43
N SER A 155 -1.02 1.85 -35.85
CA SER A 155 -0.56 3.19 -36.17
C SER A 155 0.96 3.26 -36.02
N LEU A 156 1.65 2.41 -36.78
CA LEU A 156 3.01 2.69 -37.22
C LEU A 156 3.00 2.65 -38.74
N GLY A 157 2.75 3.83 -39.32
CA GLY A 157 3.03 4.07 -40.71
C GLY A 157 4.51 3.79 -40.97
N MET A 158 4.79 2.72 -41.69
CA MET A 158 6.00 2.57 -42.48
C MET A 158 5.53 2.25 -43.89
N GLY A 159 5.56 3.28 -44.73
CA GLY A 159 5.44 3.13 -46.17
C GLY A 159 6.63 2.34 -46.72
N GLY A 160 6.36 1.65 -47.82
CA GLY A 160 7.37 0.88 -48.56
C GLY A 160 6.71 -0.03 -49.56
N ASP A 161 6.38 0.53 -50.73
CA ASP A 161 6.03 -0.18 -51.95
C ASP A 161 7.07 -1.26 -52.29
N VAL A 162 6.61 -2.45 -52.71
CA VAL A 162 7.29 -3.25 -53.75
C VAL A 162 6.39 -4.34 -54.36
N HIS A 163 6.20 -4.21 -55.67
CA HIS A 163 5.88 -5.21 -56.72
C HIS A 163 4.49 -5.90 -56.69
N ALA A 164 3.75 -6.02 -57.80
CA ALA A 164 4.08 -6.02 -59.22
C ALA A 164 2.94 -5.42 -60.07
#